data_AF-A0A6A6EG28-F1
#
_entry.id   AF-A0A6A6EG28-F1
#
_cell.length_a   1.000
_cell.length_b   1.000
_cell.length_c   1.000
_cell.angle_alpha   90.00
_cell.angle_beta   90.00
_cell.angle_gamma   90.00
#
_symmetry.space_group_name_H-M   'P 1'
#
loop_
_entity.id
_entity.type
_entity.pdbx_description
1 polymer ?
#
loop_
_entity_poly.entity_id
_entity_poly.type
_entity_poly.pdbx_seq_one_letter_code
_entity_poly.pdbx_strand_id
1 'polypeptide(L)'
;MLCRQFLNNAHPVELTQKRRTSGPGGLSTKRRRLSLPELGQTPNQAVMPPRDDWSVQSITENCRPVHDTMGDAAFRELVLTELDRIITQGTPKTRGELNNQRMHSLLSQARQPVTAGSEIEAYYLTGEEAEVHLKPDAILHGPIITENQQQFRWDQHNGQPMEQLFRRMGNLDKTVWVQKPSLSLQEQSCVKMRFGDVRDIFLRNEISEDPLNVLELRSPLPRSILPNFLTGEDCQLLGRVRDAVLDSDSMGRCAASVEEWNQWREVEEWVLLAQGGAQTLLHQDSCGRATWLTVQQGQLGFGWISRPTEKEKSRWSADPLNYTGTKLRYVILNPGQTTYFEPGTIHFVFRHPMHQTVMLGGHVLRWSRVDSWMEIVLNQLRFPNTTNEDVLPTAAVYVETVAKLVLDREQQGSAEELGGKTAIEKFFRLKKQFEQELRRHMSMTP
;
A
#
# COMPACT_ATOMS: atom_id res chain seq x y z
N MET A 1 6.65 10.76 13.70
CA MET A 1 5.49 11.51 13.16
C MET A 1 5.53 11.43 11.64
N LEU A 2 5.18 10.26 11.13
CA LEU A 2 4.76 10.03 9.74
C LEU A 2 3.24 10.30 9.73
N CYS A 3 2.74 10.93 8.65
CA CYS A 3 1.32 11.25 8.36
C CYS A 3 0.32 11.12 9.54
N ARG A 4 0.10 12.22 10.27
CA ARG A 4 -1.10 12.37 11.10
C ARG A 4 -2.21 12.99 10.24
N GLN A 5 -3.41 12.42 10.33
CA GLN A 5 -4.70 12.78 9.72
C GLN A 5 -5.08 12.15 8.37
N PHE A 6 -6.06 11.23 8.42
CA PHE A 6 -7.47 11.34 7.96
C PHE A 6 -8.24 10.18 8.61
N LEU A 7 -9.22 10.38 9.51
CA LEU A 7 -10.64 10.62 9.21
C LEU A 7 -11.25 11.52 10.29
N ASN A 8 -11.52 12.79 10.00
CA ASN A 8 -12.46 13.59 10.76
C ASN A 8 -13.32 14.32 9.73
N ASN A 9 -14.53 13.81 9.50
CA ASN A 9 -15.70 14.56 9.07
C ASN A 9 -16.90 13.61 9.01
N ALA A 10 -17.41 13.23 10.18
CA ALA A 10 -18.77 12.75 10.34
C ALA A 10 -19.42 13.58 11.45
N HIS A 11 -19.88 14.78 11.11
CA HIS A 11 -20.85 15.52 11.90
C HIS A 11 -22.00 15.99 11.00
N PRO A 12 -23.24 16.02 11.52
CA PRO A 12 -24.46 16.04 10.73
C PRO A 12 -24.69 17.40 10.07
N VAL A 13 -24.94 17.40 8.76
CA VAL A 13 -25.27 18.61 8.00
C VAL A 13 -26.77 18.87 8.07
N GLU A 14 -27.14 20.00 8.66
CA GLU A 14 -28.47 20.62 8.54
C GLU A 14 -28.75 21.00 7.07
N LEU A 15 -29.90 20.53 6.58
CA LEU A 15 -30.44 20.82 5.26
C LEU A 15 -30.83 22.30 5.13
N THR A 16 -30.16 23.03 4.24
CA THR A 16 -30.72 24.26 3.65
C THR A 16 -30.62 24.25 2.12
N GLN A 17 -31.80 24.24 1.49
CA GLN A 17 -32.01 24.38 0.06
C GLN A 17 -31.46 25.71 -0.47
N LYS A 18 -30.73 25.69 -1.59
CA LYS A 18 -30.67 26.85 -2.50
C LYS A 18 -30.53 26.47 -3.96
N ARG A 19 -31.34 27.18 -4.76
CA ARG A 19 -31.67 27.03 -6.17
C ARG A 19 -30.48 27.20 -7.12
N ARG A 20 -30.53 26.44 -8.23
CA ARG A 20 -29.78 26.67 -9.48
C ARG A 20 -30.28 27.90 -10.21
N THR A 21 -29.36 28.65 -10.81
CA THR A 21 -29.60 29.44 -12.03
C THR A 21 -28.43 29.28 -12.98
N SER A 22 -28.77 28.95 -14.23
CA SER A 22 -27.93 28.77 -15.41
C SER A 22 -27.60 30.09 -16.11
N GLY A 23 -26.48 30.15 -16.83
CA GLY A 23 -26.13 31.23 -17.76
C GLY A 23 -24.88 30.89 -18.59
N PRO A 24 -24.93 30.90 -19.94
CA PRO A 24 -23.92 30.29 -20.81
C PRO A 24 -23.00 31.28 -21.56
N GLY A 25 -21.91 30.77 -22.14
CA GLY A 25 -21.39 31.25 -23.44
C GLY A 25 -19.92 31.66 -23.48
N GLY A 26 -19.20 31.21 -24.52
CA GLY A 26 -18.00 31.89 -25.01
C GLY A 26 -16.87 31.00 -25.55
N LEU A 27 -16.97 30.60 -26.82
CA LEU A 27 -15.90 30.02 -27.65
C LEU A 27 -14.97 31.12 -28.20
N SER A 28 -13.66 30.87 -28.27
CA SER A 28 -12.70 31.19 -29.38
C SER A 28 -11.27 31.01 -28.82
N THR A 29 -10.16 30.76 -29.54
CA THR A 29 -9.86 30.38 -30.92
C THR A 29 -8.41 29.87 -30.95
N LYS A 30 -8.12 28.97 -31.89
CA LYS A 30 -6.80 28.43 -32.24
C LYS A 30 -5.83 29.53 -32.73
N ARG A 31 -4.54 29.40 -32.38
CA ARG A 31 -3.43 29.83 -33.25
C ARG A 31 -2.26 28.83 -33.21
N ARG A 32 -1.78 28.51 -34.40
CA ARG A 32 -0.71 27.57 -34.79
C ARG A 32 0.56 28.37 -35.13
N ARG A 33 1.67 27.62 -35.30
CA ARG A 33 3.00 27.94 -35.91
C ARG A 33 4.08 28.35 -34.89
N LEU A 34 5.35 27.93 -34.97
CA LEU A 34 6.16 27.32 -36.05
C LEU A 34 7.42 26.64 -35.43
N SER A 35 8.15 25.89 -36.25
CA SER A 35 9.18 24.89 -35.96
C SER A 35 10.64 25.30 -36.26
N LEU A 36 11.59 24.63 -35.57
CA LEU A 36 13.01 24.27 -35.91
C LEU A 36 14.09 25.39 -35.93
N PRO A 37 15.43 25.11 -35.79
CA PRO A 37 16.13 23.82 -35.97
C PRO A 37 17.15 23.37 -34.89
N GLU A 38 17.63 22.14 -35.08
CA GLU A 38 18.72 21.41 -34.41
C GLU A 38 20.12 22.03 -34.64
N LEU A 39 21.04 21.85 -33.68
CA LEU A 39 22.46 21.49 -33.87
C LEU A 39 23.24 21.58 -32.54
N GLY A 40 24.04 20.55 -32.22
CA GLY A 40 25.15 20.69 -31.26
C GLY A 40 25.47 19.43 -30.46
N GLN A 41 26.64 18.84 -30.71
CA GLN A 41 27.12 17.54 -30.23
C GLN A 41 27.52 17.49 -28.74
N THR A 42 27.44 16.26 -28.19
CA THR A 42 27.87 15.76 -26.87
C THR A 42 29.38 15.91 -26.60
N PRO A 43 29.81 15.76 -25.32
CA PRO A 43 30.55 14.53 -25.00
C PRO A 43 30.27 13.92 -23.60
N ASN A 44 30.58 12.63 -23.50
CA ASN A 44 30.63 11.74 -22.32
C ASN A 44 29.31 11.10 -21.87
N GLN A 45 28.78 10.21 -22.73
CA GLN A 45 27.90 9.13 -22.29
C GLN A 45 28.72 8.09 -21.52
N ALA A 46 28.46 7.99 -20.22
CA ALA A 46 28.64 6.74 -19.52
C ALA A 46 27.85 5.65 -20.26
N VAL A 47 28.48 4.48 -20.44
CA VAL A 47 27.88 3.32 -21.10
C VAL A 47 26.60 2.97 -20.35
N MET A 48 25.46 3.34 -20.92
CA MET A 48 24.15 2.91 -20.46
C MET A 48 24.06 1.38 -20.68
N PRO A 49 23.48 0.62 -19.74
CA PRO A 49 22.97 -0.69 -20.10
C PRO A 49 21.89 -0.49 -21.19
N PRO A 50 21.68 -1.47 -22.07
CA PRO A 50 20.64 -1.38 -23.10
C PRO A 50 19.31 -0.96 -22.45
N ARG A 51 18.54 -0.11 -23.15
CA ARG A 51 17.12 0.02 -22.85
C ARG A 51 16.52 -1.36 -23.02
N ASP A 52 16.29 -2.06 -21.91
CA ASP A 52 15.60 -3.34 -21.97
C ASP A 52 14.24 -3.09 -22.62
N ASP A 53 14.04 -3.82 -23.70
CA ASP A 53 12.77 -3.98 -24.36
C ASP A 53 11.84 -4.57 -23.30
N TRP A 54 10.98 -3.74 -22.70
CA TRP A 54 9.89 -4.18 -21.83
C TRP A 54 8.84 -4.90 -22.68
N SER A 55 9.26 -5.92 -23.43
CA SER A 55 8.37 -6.86 -24.07
C SER A 55 7.65 -7.56 -22.94
N VAL A 56 6.39 -7.20 -22.74
CA VAL A 56 5.46 -7.93 -21.88
C VAL A 56 5.50 -9.37 -22.36
N GLN A 57 6.17 -10.25 -21.61
CA GLN A 57 6.26 -11.66 -21.96
C GLN A 57 4.85 -12.20 -22.14
N SER A 58 4.68 -13.08 -23.13
CA SER A 58 3.43 -13.79 -23.40
C SER A 58 2.95 -14.50 -22.13
N ILE A 59 1.97 -13.91 -21.44
CA ILE A 59 1.38 -14.42 -20.21
C ILE A 59 0.40 -15.52 -20.57
N THR A 60 0.82 -16.79 -20.50
CA THR A 60 -0.10 -17.92 -20.71
C THR A 60 0.02 -19.06 -19.70
N GLU A 61 0.97 -19.04 -18.76
CA GLU A 61 1.09 -20.13 -17.77
C GLU A 61 1.16 -19.58 -16.34
N ASN A 62 0.38 -20.18 -15.43
CA ASN A 62 0.43 -19.94 -13.99
C ASN A 62 1.72 -20.54 -13.42
N CYS A 63 2.84 -19.97 -13.84
CA CYS A 63 4.16 -20.43 -13.44
C CYS A 63 4.47 -19.97 -12.02
N ARG A 64 5.11 -20.86 -11.27
CA ARG A 64 5.69 -20.51 -9.98
C ARG A 64 6.80 -19.47 -10.23
N PRO A 65 6.75 -18.28 -9.60
CA PRO A 65 7.83 -17.31 -9.74
C PRO A 65 9.12 -17.88 -9.15
N VAL A 66 10.25 -17.49 -9.73
CA VAL A 66 11.58 -17.89 -9.24
C VAL A 66 12.23 -16.68 -8.56
N HIS A 67 12.84 -16.91 -7.41
CA HIS A 67 13.58 -15.87 -6.69
C HIS A 67 14.87 -15.51 -7.44
N ASP A 68 14.92 -14.33 -8.05
CA ASP A 68 16.10 -13.80 -8.74
C ASP A 68 17.11 -13.22 -7.76
N THR A 69 17.81 -14.09 -7.04
CA THR A 69 18.80 -13.68 -6.03
C THR A 69 19.91 -12.77 -6.57
N MET A 70 20.28 -12.92 -7.84
CA MET A 70 21.34 -12.14 -8.48
C MET A 70 20.83 -10.75 -8.90
N GLY A 71 19.68 -10.69 -9.59
CA GLY A 71 19.06 -9.43 -9.98
C GLY A 71 18.66 -8.61 -8.76
N ASP A 72 18.11 -9.24 -7.73
CA ASP A 72 17.72 -8.57 -6.49
C ASP A 72 18.93 -7.94 -5.78
N ALA A 73 20.04 -8.68 -5.71
CA ALA A 73 21.28 -8.18 -5.14
C ALA A 73 21.84 -7.00 -5.96
N ALA A 74 21.87 -7.11 -7.28
CA ALA A 74 22.34 -6.03 -8.16
C ALA A 74 21.48 -4.76 -8.02
N PHE A 75 20.15 -4.91 -7.98
CA PHE A 75 19.24 -3.78 -7.78
C PHE A 75 19.46 -3.10 -6.42
N ARG A 76 19.64 -3.88 -5.34
CA ARG A 76 19.96 -3.32 -4.03
C ARG A 76 21.25 -2.50 -4.08
N GLU A 77 22.31 -3.02 -4.70
CA GLU A 77 23.59 -2.29 -4.81
C GLU A 77 23.46 -1.00 -5.61
N LEU A 78 22.65 -0.98 -6.68
CA LEU A 78 22.37 0.24 -7.43
C LEU A 78 21.68 1.30 -6.56
N VAL A 79 20.69 0.90 -5.75
CA VAL A 79 19.99 1.81 -4.83
C VAL A 79 20.92 2.30 -3.72
N LEU A 80 21.76 1.43 -3.15
CA LEU A 80 22.76 1.81 -2.14
C LEU A 80 23.77 2.81 -2.70
N THR A 81 24.30 2.56 -3.90
CA THR A 81 25.24 3.46 -4.57
C THR A 81 24.65 4.84 -4.79
N GLU A 82 23.38 4.92 -5.17
CA GLU A 82 22.69 6.20 -5.31
C GLU A 82 22.48 6.88 -3.96
N LEU A 83 22.06 6.14 -2.94
CA LEU A 83 21.88 6.67 -1.59
C LEU A 83 23.19 7.27 -1.05
N ASP A 84 24.32 6.59 -1.24
CA ASP A 84 25.65 7.10 -0.88
C ASP A 84 25.99 8.42 -1.59
N ARG A 85 25.54 8.59 -2.85
CA ARG A 85 25.74 9.81 -3.63
C ARG A 85 24.94 10.99 -3.08
N ILE A 86 23.69 10.76 -2.67
CA ILE A 86 22.74 11.84 -2.30
C ILE A 86 22.66 12.12 -0.80
N ILE A 87 23.15 11.21 0.06
CA ILE A 87 23.18 11.43 1.50
C ILE A 87 24.19 12.52 1.83
N THR A 88 23.69 13.61 2.40
CA THR A 88 24.53 14.69 2.93
C THR A 88 25.01 14.37 4.34
N GLN A 89 26.23 14.77 4.67
CA GLN A 89 26.75 14.72 6.04
C GLN A 89 26.02 15.74 6.92
N GLY A 90 25.49 15.29 8.07
CA GLY A 90 24.84 16.14 9.06
C GLY A 90 23.42 15.72 9.42
N THR A 91 22.76 16.55 10.24
CA THR A 91 21.38 16.34 10.69
C THR A 91 20.40 16.60 9.54
N PRO A 92 19.49 15.66 9.22
CA PRO A 92 18.44 15.87 8.24
C PRO A 92 17.56 17.08 8.55
N LYS A 93 17.27 17.88 7.54
CA LYS A 93 16.37 19.03 7.57
C LYS A 93 15.06 18.73 6.83
N THR A 94 15.11 17.88 5.81
CA THR A 94 13.94 17.48 5.03
C THR A 94 13.54 16.02 5.28
N ARG A 95 12.31 15.68 4.93
CA ARG A 95 11.81 14.30 4.97
C ARG A 95 12.63 13.37 4.08
N GLY A 96 13.03 13.86 2.90
CA GLY A 96 13.86 13.14 1.94
C GLY A 96 15.23 12.79 2.49
N GLU A 97 15.93 13.77 3.09
CA GLU A 97 17.25 13.54 3.71
C GLU A 97 17.17 12.48 4.82
N LEU A 98 16.13 12.55 5.67
CA LEU A 98 15.91 11.57 6.73
C LEU A 98 15.62 10.18 6.14
N ASN A 99 14.73 10.11 5.16
CA ASN A 99 14.37 8.86 4.50
C ASN A 99 15.58 8.22 3.83
N ASN A 100 16.40 8.98 3.10
CA ASN A 100 17.60 8.48 2.44
C ASN A 100 18.57 7.88 3.47
N GLN A 101 18.89 8.60 4.55
CA GLN A 101 19.78 8.11 5.60
C GLN A 101 19.25 6.82 6.26
N ARG A 102 17.94 6.75 6.53
CA ARG A 102 17.31 5.59 7.17
C ARG A 102 17.20 4.41 6.22
N MET A 103 16.79 4.64 4.98
CA MET A 103 16.71 3.61 3.95
C MET A 103 18.07 3.00 3.66
N HIS A 104 19.12 3.82 3.58
CA HIS A 104 20.48 3.33 3.46
C HIS A 104 20.82 2.37 4.61
N SER A 105 20.60 2.79 5.86
CA SER A 105 20.83 1.93 7.03
C SER A 105 20.05 0.60 6.99
N LEU A 106 18.80 0.62 6.53
CA LEU A 106 17.98 -0.58 6.37
C LEU A 106 18.57 -1.50 5.29
N LEU A 107 18.85 -0.96 4.10
CA LEU A 107 19.33 -1.73 2.95
C LEU A 107 20.73 -2.30 3.18
N SER A 108 21.63 -1.57 3.84
CA SER A 108 22.97 -2.08 4.18
C SER A 108 22.92 -3.31 5.10
N GLN A 109 21.84 -3.48 5.86
CA GLN A 109 21.64 -4.61 6.77
C GLN A 109 20.74 -5.70 6.18
N ALA A 110 19.96 -5.38 5.15
CA ALA A 110 18.99 -6.29 4.56
C ALA A 110 19.69 -7.40 3.76
N ARG A 111 19.20 -8.63 3.95
CA ARG A 111 19.71 -9.84 3.28
C ARG A 111 18.62 -10.49 2.44
N GLN A 112 19.02 -11.34 1.51
CA GLN A 112 18.08 -12.17 0.76
C GLN A 112 17.32 -13.13 1.70
N PRO A 113 16.02 -13.39 1.48
CA PRO A 113 15.24 -14.32 2.28
C PRO A 113 15.65 -15.77 2.03
N VAL A 114 15.46 -16.61 3.05
CA VAL A 114 15.42 -18.07 2.87
C VAL A 114 14.11 -18.44 2.17
N THR A 115 14.18 -19.09 1.01
CA THR A 115 12.99 -19.45 0.20
C THR A 115 12.72 -20.96 0.14
N ALA A 116 13.53 -21.78 0.82
CA ALA A 116 13.39 -23.23 0.86
C ALA A 116 13.82 -23.79 2.24
N GLY A 117 13.36 -25.01 2.56
CA GLY A 117 13.66 -25.68 3.83
C GLY A 117 12.61 -25.41 4.91
N SER A 118 12.99 -25.58 6.18
CA SER A 118 12.07 -25.48 7.34
C SER A 118 11.85 -24.04 7.82
N GLU A 119 12.74 -23.11 7.49
CA GLU A 119 12.70 -21.72 7.95
C GLU A 119 12.43 -20.74 6.81
N ILE A 120 11.40 -20.99 6.00
CA ILE A 120 11.02 -20.11 4.89
C ILE A 120 10.64 -18.71 5.41
N GLU A 121 11.25 -17.70 4.78
CA GLU A 121 11.06 -16.27 5.08
C GLU A 121 10.31 -15.54 3.95
N ALA A 122 10.25 -16.12 2.74
CA ALA A 122 9.43 -15.64 1.62
C ALA A 122 8.97 -16.83 0.77
N TYR A 123 7.69 -16.84 0.39
CA TYR A 123 7.06 -17.96 -0.31
C TYR A 123 6.84 -17.62 -1.78
N TYR A 124 7.58 -18.27 -2.67
CA TYR A 124 7.39 -18.12 -4.13
C TYR A 124 6.47 -19.25 -4.63
N LEU A 125 5.22 -18.91 -4.91
CA LEU A 125 4.12 -19.86 -5.08
C LEU A 125 3.34 -19.61 -6.38
N THR A 126 2.69 -20.64 -6.92
CA THR A 126 1.60 -20.44 -7.89
C THR A 126 0.35 -19.88 -7.18
N GLY A 127 -0.66 -19.49 -7.95
CA GLY A 127 -1.96 -19.09 -7.39
C GLY A 127 -2.60 -20.15 -6.49
N GLU A 128 -2.64 -21.40 -6.95
CA GLU A 128 -3.24 -22.52 -6.20
C GLU A 128 -2.46 -22.84 -4.93
N GLU A 129 -1.12 -22.79 -5.01
CA GLU A 129 -0.27 -23.01 -3.85
C GLU A 129 -0.45 -21.89 -2.81
N ALA A 130 -0.56 -20.64 -3.25
CA ALA A 130 -0.83 -19.51 -2.38
C ALA A 130 -2.18 -19.65 -1.68
N GLU A 131 -3.24 -20.06 -2.38
CA GLU A 131 -4.56 -20.32 -1.80
C GLU A 131 -4.49 -21.41 -0.71
N VAL A 132 -3.74 -22.49 -0.93
CA VAL A 132 -3.52 -23.54 0.09
C VAL A 132 -2.80 -22.98 1.32
N HIS A 133 -1.83 -22.08 1.14
CA HIS A 133 -1.11 -21.43 2.24
C HIS A 133 -1.93 -20.36 2.99
N LEU A 134 -3.13 -20.04 2.50
CA LEU A 134 -4.09 -19.16 3.15
C LEU A 134 -5.24 -19.92 3.81
N LYS A 135 -5.13 -21.25 3.97
CA LYS A 135 -6.09 -22.00 4.77
C LYS A 135 -6.02 -21.61 6.25
N PRO A 136 -7.12 -21.80 7.01
CA PRO A 136 -7.20 -21.37 8.42
C PRO A 136 -6.09 -21.89 9.33
N ASP A 137 -5.59 -23.09 9.08
CA ASP A 137 -4.54 -23.78 9.85
C ASP A 137 -3.11 -23.39 9.43
N ALA A 138 -2.96 -22.69 8.31
CA ALA A 138 -1.67 -22.28 7.80
C ALA A 138 -1.19 -20.97 8.47
N ILE A 139 0.00 -21.03 9.07
CA ILE A 139 0.69 -19.84 9.58
C ILE A 139 1.72 -19.39 8.54
N LEU A 140 1.53 -18.18 8.04
CA LEU A 140 2.50 -17.52 7.18
C LEU A 140 3.54 -16.76 8.02
N HIS A 141 4.81 -16.99 7.73
CA HIS A 141 5.93 -16.36 8.41
C HIS A 141 6.63 -15.26 7.60
N GLY A 142 6.12 -14.96 6.41
CA GLY A 142 6.69 -14.05 5.44
C GLY A 142 5.74 -13.80 4.28
N PRO A 143 6.10 -12.91 3.35
CA PRO A 143 5.27 -12.58 2.21
C PRO A 143 5.13 -13.77 1.25
N ILE A 144 3.97 -13.87 0.61
CA ILE A 144 3.74 -14.70 -0.57
C ILE A 144 4.05 -13.87 -1.81
N ILE A 145 4.87 -14.38 -2.71
CA ILE A 145 5.13 -13.84 -4.03
C ILE A 145 4.51 -14.78 -5.06
N THR A 146 3.63 -14.24 -5.89
CA THR A 146 2.99 -14.92 -7.03
C THR A 146 3.19 -14.09 -8.29
N GLU A 147 2.88 -14.67 -9.45
CA GLU A 147 2.95 -13.97 -10.72
C GLU A 147 1.63 -14.11 -11.49
N ASN A 148 1.24 -13.03 -12.19
CA ASN A 148 0.13 -13.02 -13.14
C ASN A 148 -1.26 -13.41 -12.59
N GLN A 149 -1.48 -13.24 -11.29
CA GLN A 149 -2.72 -13.62 -10.58
C GLN A 149 -3.91 -12.67 -10.78
N GLN A 150 -3.69 -11.48 -11.37
CA GLN A 150 -4.76 -10.55 -11.69
C GLN A 150 -5.40 -10.91 -13.04
N GLN A 151 -6.73 -10.91 -13.08
CA GLN A 151 -7.49 -11.18 -14.30
C GLN A 151 -7.47 -9.99 -15.27
N PHE A 152 -7.40 -8.78 -14.74
CA PHE A 152 -7.25 -7.57 -15.54
C PHE A 152 -5.94 -7.58 -16.33
N ARG A 153 -6.02 -7.21 -17.61
CA ARG A 153 -4.86 -7.06 -18.49
C ARG A 153 -4.88 -5.69 -19.15
N TRP A 154 -3.71 -5.04 -19.17
CA TRP A 154 -3.52 -3.81 -19.95
C TRP A 154 -3.57 -4.13 -21.44
N ASP A 155 -4.09 -3.19 -22.22
CA ASP A 155 -4.12 -3.32 -23.67
C ASP A 155 -2.74 -2.98 -24.23
N GLN A 156 -1.99 -4.01 -24.67
CA GLN A 156 -0.61 -3.83 -25.16
C GLN A 156 -0.53 -2.92 -26.40
N HIS A 157 -1.61 -2.78 -27.17
CA HIS A 157 -1.66 -1.91 -28.34
C HIS A 157 -1.95 -0.45 -27.99
N ASN A 158 -2.30 -0.17 -26.74
CA ASN A 158 -2.78 1.12 -26.30
C ASN A 158 -1.81 1.80 -25.32
N GLY A 159 -0.50 1.62 -25.51
CA GLY A 159 0.54 2.29 -24.73
C GLY A 159 0.83 1.62 -23.38
N GLN A 160 1.67 2.27 -22.57
CA GLN A 160 2.15 1.70 -21.31
C GLN A 160 1.08 1.74 -20.20
N PRO A 161 1.14 0.87 -19.18
CA PRO A 161 0.17 0.84 -18.07
C PRO A 161 -0.11 2.20 -17.44
N MET A 162 0.94 3.01 -17.20
CA MET A 162 0.80 4.35 -16.62
C MET A 162 -0.02 5.31 -17.50
N GLU A 163 0.22 5.30 -18.81
CA GLU A 163 -0.52 6.12 -19.78
C GLU A 163 -2.00 5.71 -19.85
N GLN A 164 -2.25 4.40 -19.86
CA GLN A 164 -3.60 3.84 -19.82
C GLN A 164 -4.33 4.22 -18.53
N LEU A 165 -3.65 4.11 -17.38
CA LEU A 165 -4.19 4.46 -16.08
C LEU A 165 -4.63 5.93 -16.01
N PHE A 166 -3.77 6.87 -16.43
CA PHE A 166 -4.11 8.29 -16.41
C PHE A 166 -5.30 8.62 -17.33
N ARG A 167 -5.39 7.97 -18.50
CA ARG A 167 -6.56 8.11 -19.38
C ARG A 167 -7.84 7.57 -18.74
N ARG A 168 -7.76 6.42 -18.05
CA ARG A 168 -8.91 5.80 -17.37
C ARG A 168 -9.38 6.59 -16.14
N MET A 169 -8.46 7.15 -15.36
CA MET A 169 -8.82 7.93 -14.17
C MET A 169 -9.60 9.21 -14.51
N GLY A 170 -9.25 9.89 -15.60
CA GLY A 170 -9.88 11.14 -15.98
C GLY A 170 -9.81 12.21 -14.88
N ASN A 171 -10.74 13.19 -14.94
CA ASN A 171 -10.91 14.26 -13.95
C ASN A 171 -9.59 14.85 -13.43
N LEU A 172 -8.83 15.47 -14.33
CA LEU A 172 -7.48 15.97 -14.03
C LEU A 172 -7.47 17.21 -13.14
N ASP A 173 -8.63 17.84 -12.94
CA ASP A 173 -8.77 19.03 -12.09
C ASP A 173 -8.88 18.68 -10.60
N LYS A 174 -9.14 17.41 -10.26
CA LYS A 174 -9.17 16.95 -8.85
C LYS A 174 -7.79 17.11 -8.21
N THR A 175 -7.78 17.26 -6.89
CA THR A 175 -6.54 17.24 -6.09
C THR A 175 -6.30 15.87 -5.47
N VAL A 176 -5.04 15.46 -5.41
CA VAL A 176 -4.61 14.22 -4.75
C VAL A 176 -3.51 14.53 -3.73
N TRP A 177 -3.40 13.70 -2.70
CA TRP A 177 -2.31 13.80 -1.71
C TRP A 177 -1.04 13.17 -2.26
N VAL A 178 0.07 13.86 -2.09
CA VAL A 178 1.37 13.43 -2.60
C VAL A 178 2.40 13.64 -1.52
N GLN A 179 3.16 12.60 -1.18
CA GLN A 179 4.33 12.75 -0.34
C GLN A 179 5.44 13.40 -1.14
N LYS A 180 6.06 14.41 -0.54
CA LYS A 180 7.07 15.24 -1.18
C LYS A 180 8.33 15.29 -0.29
N PRO A 181 9.44 14.69 -0.72
CA PRO A 181 10.67 14.60 0.07
C PRO A 181 11.22 15.94 0.57
N SER A 182 11.09 17.02 -0.19
CA SER A 182 11.61 18.35 0.16
C SER A 182 10.90 19.04 1.34
N LEU A 183 9.79 18.50 1.85
CA LEU A 183 9.08 19.06 3.00
C LEU A 183 9.90 18.99 4.29
N SER A 184 9.69 19.97 5.17
CA SER A 184 10.37 20.02 6.47
C SER A 184 9.96 18.85 7.38
N LEU A 185 10.87 18.45 8.28
CA LEU A 185 10.56 17.48 9.33
C LEU A 185 9.45 17.94 10.30
N GLN A 186 9.20 19.25 10.36
CA GLN A 186 8.19 19.86 11.23
C GLN A 186 6.80 19.91 10.57
N GLU A 187 6.75 19.79 9.25
CA GLU A 187 5.53 19.86 8.46
C GLU A 187 4.92 18.47 8.23
N GLN A 188 3.68 18.43 7.74
CA GLN A 188 3.09 17.20 7.22
C GLN A 188 3.97 16.64 6.09
N SER A 189 4.08 15.32 5.99
CA SER A 189 4.88 14.65 4.97
C SER A 189 4.23 14.63 3.58
N CYS A 190 3.07 15.26 3.42
CA CYS A 190 2.30 15.27 2.18
C CYS A 190 1.72 16.65 1.87
N VAL A 191 1.45 16.88 0.58
CA VAL A 191 0.81 18.08 0.04
C VAL A 191 -0.28 17.70 -0.96
N LYS A 192 -1.28 18.57 -1.15
CA LYS A 192 -2.25 18.42 -2.24
C LYS A 192 -1.67 18.93 -3.54
N MET A 193 -1.77 18.14 -4.60
CA MET A 193 -1.40 18.52 -5.96
C MET A 193 -2.57 18.31 -6.93
N ARG A 194 -2.67 19.14 -7.97
CA ARG A 194 -3.63 18.90 -9.06
C ARG A 194 -3.25 17.62 -9.78
N PHE A 195 -4.22 16.76 -10.03
CA PHE A 195 -3.96 15.44 -10.61
C PHE A 195 -3.40 15.52 -12.04
N GLY A 196 -3.77 16.56 -12.80
CA GLY A 196 -3.13 16.87 -14.09
C GLY A 196 -1.63 17.18 -13.98
N ASP A 197 -1.19 17.88 -12.93
CA ASP A 197 0.23 18.16 -12.71
C ASP A 197 0.99 16.89 -12.34
N VAL A 198 0.38 16.03 -11.50
CA VAL A 198 0.93 14.70 -11.19
C VAL A 198 1.08 13.88 -12.48
N ARG A 199 0.06 13.82 -13.33
CA ARG A 199 0.16 13.16 -14.64
C ARG A 199 1.33 13.67 -15.46
N ASP A 200 1.46 14.98 -15.60
CA ASP A 200 2.47 15.59 -16.46
C ASP A 200 3.90 15.37 -15.93
N ILE A 201 4.07 15.25 -14.62
CA ILE A 201 5.35 14.87 -13.98
C ILE A 201 5.65 13.39 -14.24
N PHE A 202 4.66 12.52 -14.04
CA PHE A 202 4.86 11.08 -14.19
C PHE A 202 5.12 10.69 -15.66
N LEU A 203 4.32 11.20 -16.60
CA LEU A 203 4.47 10.88 -18.03
C LEU A 203 5.78 11.39 -18.66
N ARG A 204 6.48 12.34 -18.04
CA ARG A 204 7.83 12.73 -18.48
C ARG A 204 8.88 11.66 -18.22
N ASN A 205 8.66 10.79 -17.21
CA ASN A 205 9.59 9.73 -16.82
C ASN A 205 11.04 10.20 -16.61
N GLU A 206 11.20 11.41 -16.06
CA GLU A 206 12.49 12.00 -15.73
C GLU A 206 12.88 11.66 -14.28
N ILE A 207 14.19 11.56 -14.03
CA ILE A 207 14.75 11.44 -12.68
C ILE A 207 14.47 12.75 -11.93
N SER A 208 13.96 12.63 -10.70
CA SER A 208 13.63 13.77 -9.84
C SER A 208 14.50 13.76 -8.60
N GLU A 209 15.06 14.91 -8.26
CA GLU A 209 15.72 15.16 -6.96
C GLU A 209 14.70 15.29 -5.81
N ASP A 210 13.41 15.39 -6.14
CA ASP A 210 12.30 15.46 -5.18
C ASP A 210 11.21 14.45 -5.59
N PRO A 211 11.48 13.14 -5.51
CA PRO A 211 10.63 12.12 -6.10
C PRO A 211 9.29 11.98 -5.37
N LEU A 212 8.21 12.20 -6.10
CA LEU A 212 6.85 12.15 -5.57
C LEU A 212 6.38 10.72 -5.31
N ASN A 213 5.66 10.53 -4.20
CA ASN A 213 4.98 9.28 -3.88
C ASN A 213 3.49 9.54 -3.63
N VAL A 214 2.63 9.03 -4.51
CA VAL A 214 1.18 9.15 -4.44
C VAL A 214 0.64 7.85 -3.88
N LEU A 215 0.43 7.85 -2.57
CA LEU A 215 -0.17 6.73 -1.85
C LEU A 215 -1.70 6.85 -1.94
N GLU A 216 -2.36 5.76 -2.30
CA GLU A 216 -3.83 5.61 -2.28
C GLU A 216 -4.60 6.45 -3.32
N LEU A 217 -4.37 6.21 -4.61
CA LEU A 217 -5.29 6.66 -5.64
C LEU A 217 -6.42 5.64 -5.82
N ARG A 218 -7.66 6.11 -5.87
CA ARG A 218 -8.80 5.27 -6.26
C ARG A 218 -8.56 4.59 -7.59
N SER A 219 -8.69 3.26 -7.61
CA SER A 219 -8.58 2.48 -8.85
C SER A 219 -9.72 2.80 -9.84
N PRO A 220 -9.41 3.19 -11.09
CA PRO A 220 -10.42 3.31 -12.15
C PRO A 220 -10.71 1.96 -12.84
N LEU A 221 -10.10 0.89 -12.38
CA LEU A 221 -10.14 -0.43 -13.02
C LEU A 221 -11.37 -1.22 -12.53
N PRO A 222 -11.84 -2.21 -13.33
CA PRO A 222 -12.85 -3.14 -12.87
C PRO A 222 -12.35 -3.98 -11.66
N ARG A 223 -13.27 -4.59 -10.91
CA ARG A 223 -13.01 -5.46 -9.75
C ARG A 223 -12.17 -6.72 -10.05
N SER A 224 -11.73 -6.90 -11.28
CA SER A 224 -10.92 -8.04 -11.73
C SER A 224 -9.41 -7.84 -11.43
N ILE A 225 -9.07 -6.98 -10.46
CA ILE A 225 -7.69 -6.69 -10.06
C ILE A 225 -7.30 -7.36 -8.74
N LEU A 226 -8.24 -7.89 -7.95
CA LEU A 226 -7.89 -8.73 -6.80
C LEU A 226 -7.18 -10.01 -7.31
N PRO A 227 -6.00 -10.39 -6.77
CA PRO A 227 -5.35 -11.65 -7.10
C PRO A 227 -6.26 -12.86 -6.86
N ASN A 228 -6.32 -13.80 -7.80
CA ASN A 228 -7.26 -14.93 -7.74
C ASN A 228 -7.18 -15.72 -6.42
N PHE A 229 -5.98 -15.95 -5.88
CA PHE A 229 -5.77 -16.69 -4.64
C PHE A 229 -6.32 -16.00 -3.38
N LEU A 230 -6.73 -14.72 -3.47
CA LEU A 230 -7.35 -13.95 -2.39
C LEU A 230 -8.88 -13.86 -2.51
N THR A 231 -9.49 -14.54 -3.49
CA THR A 231 -10.95 -14.50 -3.71
C THR A 231 -11.73 -15.45 -2.81
N GLY A 232 -11.04 -16.37 -2.12
CA GLY A 232 -11.64 -17.36 -1.23
C GLY A 232 -12.36 -16.75 -0.02
N GLU A 233 -13.29 -17.50 0.56
CA GLU A 233 -14.19 -17.03 1.62
C GLU A 233 -13.44 -16.48 2.84
N ASP A 234 -12.31 -17.10 3.20
CA ASP A 234 -11.50 -16.67 4.34
C ASP A 234 -11.09 -15.19 4.21
N CYS A 235 -10.76 -14.70 3.01
CA CYS A 235 -10.29 -13.33 2.77
C CYS A 235 -11.41 -12.28 2.65
N GLN A 236 -12.67 -12.66 2.85
CA GLN A 236 -13.82 -11.78 2.61
C GLN A 236 -14.25 -10.94 3.82
N LEU A 237 -13.57 -11.03 4.97
CA LEU A 237 -14.00 -10.33 6.19
C LEU A 237 -14.10 -8.82 5.96
N LEU A 238 -13.14 -8.21 5.25
CA LEU A 238 -13.16 -6.77 5.00
C LEU A 238 -14.40 -6.34 4.19
N GLY A 239 -14.76 -7.11 3.16
CA GLY A 239 -15.96 -6.85 2.37
C GLY A 239 -17.24 -6.99 3.20
N ARG A 240 -17.29 -7.91 4.17
CA ARG A 240 -18.42 -8.01 5.11
C ARG A 240 -18.47 -6.88 6.12
N VAL A 241 -17.31 -6.37 6.56
CA VAL A 241 -17.25 -5.16 7.39
C VAL A 241 -17.78 -3.97 6.62
N ARG A 242 -17.34 -3.76 5.36
CA ARG A 242 -17.89 -2.72 4.48
C ARG A 242 -19.40 -2.82 4.40
N ASP A 243 -19.91 -4.01 4.06
CA ASP A 243 -21.35 -4.20 3.88
C ASP A 243 -22.11 -3.88 5.19
N ALA A 244 -21.63 -4.36 6.33
CA ALA A 244 -22.25 -4.08 7.63
C ALA A 244 -22.16 -2.62 8.09
N VAL A 245 -21.12 -1.87 7.68
CA VAL A 245 -20.99 -0.44 7.98
C VAL A 245 -21.89 0.40 7.07
N LEU A 246 -22.02 0.02 5.81
CA LEU A 246 -22.81 0.74 4.81
C LEU A 246 -24.31 0.38 4.84
N ASP A 247 -24.66 -0.77 5.40
CA ASP A 247 -26.05 -1.17 5.60
C ASP A 247 -26.64 -0.39 6.78
N SER A 248 -27.21 0.78 6.48
CA SER A 248 -28.10 1.47 7.42
C SER A 248 -29.36 0.63 7.64
N ASP A 249 -29.94 0.62 8.85
CA ASP A 249 -31.20 -0.05 9.30
C ASP A 249 -32.47 0.33 8.48
N SER A 250 -32.37 0.35 7.16
CA SER A 250 -33.44 0.66 6.22
C SER A 250 -33.89 -0.66 5.61
N MET A 251 -35.20 -0.92 5.60
CA MET A 251 -35.80 -2.12 4.97
C MET A 251 -35.73 -2.08 3.42
N GLY A 252 -34.64 -1.58 2.84
CA GLY A 252 -34.46 -1.36 1.39
C GLY A 252 -33.05 -1.67 0.90
N ARG A 253 -32.74 -1.29 -0.35
CA ARG A 253 -31.36 -1.35 -0.88
C ARG A 253 -30.48 -0.39 -0.07
N CYS A 254 -29.24 -0.79 0.26
CA CYS A 254 -28.23 0.01 0.97
C CYS A 254 -28.30 1.49 0.56
N ALA A 255 -28.58 2.35 1.55
CA ALA A 255 -28.82 3.78 1.35
C ALA A 255 -27.55 4.64 1.52
N ALA A 256 -26.37 4.01 1.63
CA ALA A 256 -25.11 4.74 1.78
C ALA A 256 -24.86 5.67 0.59
N SER A 257 -24.28 6.84 0.90
CA SER A 257 -23.90 7.83 -0.09
C SER A 257 -22.84 7.29 -1.06
N VAL A 258 -22.76 7.88 -2.24
CA VAL A 258 -21.72 7.55 -3.22
C VAL A 258 -20.33 7.83 -2.63
N GLU A 259 -20.22 8.86 -1.80
CA GLU A 259 -19.00 9.26 -1.08
C GLU A 259 -18.55 8.18 -0.09
N GLU A 260 -19.46 7.65 0.75
CA GLU A 260 -19.15 6.57 1.69
C GLU A 260 -18.74 5.28 0.96
N TRP A 261 -19.47 4.92 -0.10
CA TRP A 261 -19.09 3.80 -0.96
C TRP A 261 -17.71 3.98 -1.59
N ASN A 262 -17.37 5.20 -2.02
CA ASN A 262 -16.08 5.48 -2.62
C ASN A 262 -14.95 5.37 -1.59
N GLN A 263 -15.15 5.82 -0.35
CA GLN A 263 -14.15 5.69 0.72
C GLN A 263 -13.80 4.23 1.00
N TRP A 264 -14.81 3.36 1.09
CA TRP A 264 -14.57 1.92 1.30
C TRP A 264 -13.90 1.25 0.12
N ARG A 265 -14.25 1.63 -1.11
CA ARG A 265 -13.57 1.13 -2.31
C ARG A 265 -12.09 1.51 -2.34
N GLU A 266 -11.75 2.70 -1.86
CA GLU A 266 -10.36 3.15 -1.75
C GLU A 266 -9.56 2.35 -0.72
N VAL A 267 -10.20 1.68 0.23
CA VAL A 267 -9.55 0.74 1.16
C VAL A 267 -9.36 -0.64 0.52
N GLU A 268 -10.38 -1.17 -0.15
CA GLU A 268 -10.30 -2.52 -0.74
C GLU A 268 -9.34 -2.59 -1.93
N GLU A 269 -9.33 -1.54 -2.78
CA GLU A 269 -8.62 -1.54 -4.05
C GLU A 269 -8.12 -0.13 -4.43
N TRP A 270 -6.80 0.00 -4.58
CA TRP A 270 -6.14 1.27 -4.85
C TRP A 270 -4.97 1.13 -5.83
N VAL A 271 -4.49 2.28 -6.26
CA VAL A 271 -3.36 2.46 -7.18
C VAL A 271 -2.29 3.25 -6.46
N LEU A 272 -1.03 2.83 -6.58
CA LEU A 272 0.12 3.63 -6.18
C LEU A 272 0.87 4.11 -7.41
N LEU A 273 1.25 5.39 -7.35
CA LEU A 273 2.16 6.00 -8.30
C LEU A 273 3.35 6.54 -7.53
N ALA A 274 4.55 6.10 -7.88
CA ALA A 274 5.75 6.65 -7.28
C ALA A 274 6.81 6.93 -8.35
N GLN A 275 7.45 8.10 -8.28
CA GLN A 275 8.62 8.37 -9.08
C GLN A 275 9.79 7.48 -8.61
N GLY A 276 10.76 7.23 -9.50
CA GLY A 276 11.98 6.54 -9.11
C GLY A 276 12.68 7.28 -7.96
N GLY A 277 13.26 6.53 -7.03
CA GLY A 277 13.91 7.08 -5.83
C GLY A 277 12.96 7.38 -4.67
N ALA A 278 11.64 7.37 -4.87
CA ALA A 278 10.67 7.51 -3.78
C ALA A 278 10.70 6.30 -2.84
N GLN A 279 10.77 6.57 -1.53
CA GLN A 279 10.96 5.59 -0.47
C GLN A 279 9.87 5.67 0.60
N THR A 280 9.51 4.52 1.15
CA THR A 280 8.67 4.40 2.35
C THR A 280 9.44 3.61 3.41
N LEU A 281 9.67 4.20 4.57
CA LEU A 281 10.41 3.57 5.68
C LEU A 281 9.57 2.47 6.37
N LEU A 282 10.18 1.79 7.36
CA LEU A 282 9.51 0.74 8.14
C LEU A 282 8.21 1.23 8.78
N HIS A 283 7.12 0.54 8.48
CA HIS A 283 5.80 0.77 9.05
C HIS A 283 4.97 -0.53 9.02
N GLN A 284 3.80 -0.48 9.65
CA GLN A 284 2.70 -1.42 9.42
C GLN A 284 1.55 -0.69 8.71
N ASP A 285 0.76 -1.44 7.94
CA ASP A 285 -0.50 -0.93 7.41
C ASP A 285 -1.50 -0.73 8.54
N SER A 286 -2.29 0.34 8.46
CA SER A 286 -3.20 0.74 9.52
C SER A 286 -4.36 -0.25 9.70
N CYS A 287 -4.98 -0.24 10.88
CA CYS A 287 -6.15 -1.05 11.23
C CYS A 287 -5.95 -2.57 11.04
N GLY A 288 -4.71 -3.04 11.20
CA GLY A 288 -4.36 -4.46 11.06
C GLY A 288 -4.71 -5.05 9.68
N ARG A 289 -4.67 -4.27 8.61
CA ARG A 289 -4.98 -4.78 7.27
C ARG A 289 -3.91 -5.75 6.79
N ALA A 290 -4.33 -6.84 6.16
CA ALA A 290 -3.45 -7.62 5.28
C ALA A 290 -3.44 -6.94 3.92
N THR A 291 -2.34 -7.04 3.18
CA THR A 291 -2.16 -6.24 1.97
C THR A 291 -1.59 -7.07 0.85
N TRP A 292 -2.07 -6.79 -0.35
CA TRP A 292 -1.48 -7.29 -1.58
C TRP A 292 -1.06 -6.13 -2.47
N LEU A 293 0.04 -6.32 -3.20
CA LEU A 293 0.62 -5.34 -4.10
C LEU A 293 1.07 -6.02 -5.38
N THR A 294 0.50 -5.63 -6.52
CA THR A 294 0.92 -6.12 -7.84
C THR A 294 1.59 -5.01 -8.64
N VAL A 295 2.84 -5.21 -9.02
CA VAL A 295 3.58 -4.27 -9.86
C VAL A 295 3.03 -4.33 -11.30
N GLN A 296 2.63 -3.18 -11.85
CA GLN A 296 2.13 -3.08 -13.23
C GLN A 296 3.19 -2.54 -14.19
N GLN A 297 4.07 -1.67 -13.69
CA GLN A 297 5.13 -1.02 -14.46
C GLN A 297 6.27 -0.62 -13.51
N GLY A 298 7.51 -0.72 -13.99
CA GLY A 298 8.71 -0.46 -13.21
C GLY A 298 9.08 -1.61 -12.28
N GLN A 299 10.05 -1.38 -11.39
CA GLN A 299 10.51 -2.35 -10.39
C GLN A 299 10.42 -1.77 -8.99
N LEU A 300 10.17 -2.62 -8.01
CA LEU A 300 9.98 -2.24 -6.62
C LEU A 300 10.82 -3.12 -5.69
N GLY A 301 11.64 -2.52 -4.84
CA GLY A 301 12.18 -3.21 -3.68
C GLY A 301 11.16 -3.27 -2.55
N PHE A 302 10.79 -4.48 -2.12
CA PHE A 302 9.96 -4.72 -0.95
C PHE A 302 10.81 -5.35 0.15
N GLY A 303 10.87 -4.71 1.31
CA GLY A 303 11.63 -5.20 2.45
C GLY A 303 10.79 -5.34 3.70
N TRP A 304 11.16 -6.26 4.59
CA TRP A 304 10.43 -6.53 5.83
C TRP A 304 11.34 -7.06 6.94
N ILE A 305 10.83 -7.04 8.18
CA ILE A 305 11.47 -7.74 9.29
C ILE A 305 10.95 -9.18 9.30
N SER A 306 11.85 -10.14 9.09
CA SER A 306 11.49 -11.56 9.10
C SER A 306 11.34 -12.10 10.53
N ARG A 307 10.17 -12.69 10.81
CA ARG A 307 9.84 -13.38 12.07
C ARG A 307 10.30 -12.61 13.33
N PRO A 308 9.87 -11.35 13.52
CA PRO A 308 10.28 -10.58 14.69
C PRO A 308 9.73 -11.20 15.96
N THR A 309 10.59 -11.35 16.96
CA THR A 309 10.20 -11.70 18.34
C THR A 309 9.39 -10.57 18.97
N GLU A 310 8.61 -10.87 20.01
CA GLU A 310 7.85 -9.84 20.74
C GLU A 310 8.74 -8.72 21.31
N LYS A 311 9.98 -9.05 21.69
CA LYS A 311 10.97 -8.07 22.12
C LYS A 311 11.45 -7.17 20.98
N GLU A 312 11.59 -7.71 19.76
CA GLU A 312 11.91 -6.91 18.57
C GLU A 312 10.73 -6.01 18.18
N LYS A 313 9.51 -6.55 18.15
CA LYS A 313 8.29 -5.76 17.90
C LYS A 313 8.12 -4.62 18.91
N SER A 314 8.35 -4.89 20.19
CA SER A 314 8.26 -3.89 21.26
C SER A 314 9.31 -2.78 21.11
N ARG A 315 10.57 -3.15 20.79
CA ARG A 315 11.65 -2.18 20.54
C ARG A 315 11.35 -1.31 19.33
N TRP A 316 10.88 -1.91 18.25
CA TRP A 316 10.45 -1.18 17.06
C TRP A 316 9.27 -0.25 17.38
N SER A 317 8.23 -0.74 18.05
CA SER A 317 7.03 0.06 18.36
C SER A 317 7.32 1.27 19.25
N ALA A 318 8.33 1.17 20.12
CA ALA A 318 8.76 2.26 20.99
C ALA A 318 9.53 3.37 20.23
N ASP A 319 10.28 3.02 19.18
CA ASP A 319 11.05 3.97 18.37
C ASP A 319 11.13 3.52 16.89
N PRO A 320 10.01 3.59 16.14
CA PRO A 320 9.93 2.98 14.81
C PRO A 320 10.84 3.69 13.80
N LEU A 321 11.11 4.98 14.00
CA LEU A 321 11.88 5.80 13.07
C LEU A 321 13.39 5.54 13.14
N ASN A 322 13.92 5.19 14.32
CA ASN A 322 15.34 4.91 14.49
C ASN A 322 15.65 3.41 14.62
N TYR A 323 14.61 2.57 14.56
CA TYR A 323 14.80 1.14 14.60
C TYR A 323 15.43 0.64 13.30
N THR A 324 16.66 0.14 13.40
CA THR A 324 17.43 -0.37 12.25
C THR A 324 17.30 -1.88 12.05
N GLY A 325 16.47 -2.55 12.85
CA GLY A 325 16.14 -3.96 12.64
C GLY A 325 17.22 -4.97 13.01
N THR A 326 16.73 -6.19 13.15
CA THR A 326 17.48 -7.44 13.03
C THR A 326 16.67 -8.33 12.08
N LYS A 327 17.33 -9.16 11.28
CA LYS A 327 16.68 -10.02 10.26
C LYS A 327 15.87 -9.28 9.19
N LEU A 328 16.36 -8.13 8.73
CA LEU A 328 15.79 -7.45 7.57
C LEU A 328 15.97 -8.32 6.32
N ARG A 329 14.88 -8.49 5.57
CA ARG A 329 14.83 -9.17 4.29
C ARG A 329 14.31 -8.24 3.21
N TYR A 330 14.62 -8.56 1.96
CA TYR A 330 14.10 -7.85 0.82
C TYR A 330 13.98 -8.77 -0.39
N VAL A 331 13.10 -8.39 -1.31
CA VAL A 331 12.97 -8.94 -2.67
C VAL A 331 12.71 -7.80 -3.64
N ILE A 332 13.00 -8.00 -4.93
CA ILE A 332 12.59 -7.07 -5.99
C ILE A 332 11.40 -7.65 -6.75
N LEU A 333 10.33 -6.86 -6.83
CA LEU A 333 9.12 -7.19 -7.56
C LEU A 333 9.17 -6.55 -8.95
N ASN A 334 8.92 -7.38 -9.96
CA ASN A 334 8.86 -7.04 -11.37
C ASN A 334 7.40 -6.92 -11.85
N PRO A 335 7.14 -6.26 -12.99
CA PRO A 335 5.78 -6.19 -13.56
C PRO A 335 5.13 -7.57 -13.68
N GLY A 336 3.89 -7.70 -13.23
CA GLY A 336 3.15 -8.95 -13.16
C GLY A 336 3.29 -9.71 -11.83
N GLN A 337 4.33 -9.44 -11.04
CA GLN A 337 4.51 -10.05 -9.73
C GLN A 337 3.65 -9.37 -8.66
N THR A 338 3.07 -10.19 -7.79
CA THR A 338 2.26 -9.79 -6.65
C THR A 338 2.93 -10.23 -5.36
N THR A 339 3.07 -9.34 -4.39
CA THR A 339 3.35 -9.71 -3.00
C THR A 339 2.08 -9.63 -2.16
N TYR A 340 1.82 -10.63 -1.32
CA TYR A 340 0.80 -10.60 -0.26
C TYR A 340 1.49 -10.77 1.09
N PHE A 341 1.06 -10.02 2.10
CA PHE A 341 1.56 -10.15 3.45
C PHE A 341 0.46 -9.97 4.50
N GLU A 342 0.58 -10.76 5.57
CA GLU A 342 -0.37 -10.80 6.67
C GLU A 342 -0.40 -9.50 7.50
N PRO A 343 -1.50 -9.27 8.25
CA PRO A 343 -1.60 -8.17 9.21
C PRO A 343 -0.40 -8.06 10.13
N GLY A 344 0.09 -6.83 10.29
CA GLY A 344 1.19 -6.54 11.21
C GLY A 344 2.58 -6.87 10.68
N THR A 345 2.72 -7.25 9.41
CA THR A 345 4.02 -7.27 8.73
C THR A 345 4.66 -5.88 8.78
N ILE A 346 5.83 -5.77 9.43
CA ILE A 346 6.61 -4.54 9.48
C ILE A 346 7.47 -4.47 8.22
N HIS A 347 7.17 -3.53 7.33
CA HIS A 347 7.76 -3.49 5.99
C HIS A 347 8.15 -2.08 5.54
N PHE A 348 9.00 -2.03 4.52
CA PHE A 348 9.52 -0.83 3.89
C PHE A 348 9.62 -1.05 2.37
N VAL A 349 9.69 0.05 1.63
CA VAL A 349 9.66 0.03 0.16
C VAL A 349 10.71 0.99 -0.39
N PHE A 350 11.47 0.54 -1.39
CA PHE A 350 12.54 1.31 -2.02
C PHE A 350 12.54 1.15 -3.53
N ARG A 351 13.07 2.15 -4.24
CA ARG A 351 13.08 2.21 -5.70
C ARG A 351 14.38 2.82 -6.19
N HIS A 352 14.85 2.35 -7.33
CA HIS A 352 15.92 3.02 -8.06
C HIS A 352 15.39 4.32 -8.73
N PRO A 353 16.21 5.39 -8.87
CA PRO A 353 15.76 6.66 -9.47
C PRO A 353 15.30 6.58 -10.93
N MET A 354 15.81 5.61 -11.69
CA MET A 354 15.61 5.58 -13.15
C MET A 354 14.18 5.29 -13.59
N HIS A 355 13.38 4.60 -12.77
CA HIS A 355 12.08 4.10 -13.21
C HIS A 355 10.99 4.47 -12.23
N GLN A 356 9.95 5.10 -12.77
CA GLN A 356 8.71 5.29 -12.06
C GLN A 356 7.93 3.97 -11.99
N THR A 357 7.10 3.84 -10.96
CA THR A 357 6.32 2.62 -10.72
C THR A 357 4.83 2.90 -10.74
N VAL A 358 4.09 1.94 -11.31
CA VAL A 358 2.64 1.81 -11.12
C VAL A 358 2.40 0.50 -10.40
N MET A 359 1.63 0.55 -9.32
CA MET A 359 1.20 -0.64 -8.61
C MET A 359 -0.30 -0.60 -8.42
N LEU A 360 -0.91 -1.77 -8.48
CA LEU A 360 -2.24 -2.01 -7.95
C LEU A 360 -2.07 -2.64 -6.58
N GLY A 361 -2.91 -2.27 -5.64
CA GLY A 361 -2.91 -2.90 -4.34
C GLY A 361 -4.27 -2.82 -3.70
N GLY A 362 -4.35 -3.37 -2.50
CA GLY A 362 -5.58 -3.43 -1.79
C GLY A 362 -5.41 -4.18 -0.48
N HIS A 363 -6.45 -4.10 0.33
CA HIS A 363 -6.49 -4.74 1.62
C HIS A 363 -7.48 -5.91 1.65
N VAL A 364 -7.16 -6.91 2.47
CA VAL A 364 -8.09 -7.97 2.85
C VAL A 364 -8.03 -8.18 4.35
N LEU A 365 -9.06 -8.83 4.89
CA LEU A 365 -9.06 -9.34 6.26
C LEU A 365 -9.48 -10.81 6.21
N ARG A 366 -8.89 -11.62 7.08
CA ARG A 366 -9.12 -13.06 7.13
C ARG A 366 -10.03 -13.45 8.30
N TRP A 367 -11.03 -14.29 8.07
CA TRP A 367 -11.92 -14.83 9.12
C TRP A 367 -11.15 -15.67 10.12
N SER A 368 -10.30 -16.56 9.62
CA SER A 368 -9.51 -17.49 10.43
C SER A 368 -8.44 -16.83 11.30
N ARG A 369 -8.21 -15.52 11.12
CA ARG A 369 -7.14 -14.75 11.76
C ARG A 369 -7.67 -13.62 12.64
N VAL A 370 -8.97 -13.59 12.97
CA VAL A 370 -9.61 -12.50 13.72
C VAL A 370 -8.93 -12.19 15.05
N ASP A 371 -8.44 -13.19 15.77
CA ASP A 371 -7.75 -13.00 17.05
C ASP A 371 -6.41 -12.27 16.87
N SER A 372 -5.62 -12.69 15.89
CA SER A 372 -4.34 -12.09 15.54
C SER A 372 -4.53 -10.68 14.97
N TRP A 373 -5.57 -10.46 14.18
CA TRP A 373 -5.98 -9.14 13.70
C TRP A 373 -6.27 -8.19 14.87
N MET A 374 -7.09 -8.61 15.83
CA MET A 374 -7.44 -7.79 17.00
C MET A 374 -6.21 -7.47 17.87
N GLU A 375 -5.24 -8.39 17.96
CA GLU A 375 -3.97 -8.17 18.64
C GLU A 375 -3.14 -7.06 17.96
N ILE A 376 -3.07 -7.08 16.62
CA ILE A 376 -2.40 -6.02 15.84
C ILE A 376 -3.10 -4.67 16.04
N VAL A 377 -4.43 -4.62 15.92
CA VAL A 377 -5.20 -3.38 16.07
C VAL A 377 -5.03 -2.77 17.47
N LEU A 378 -5.04 -3.61 18.51
CA LEU A 378 -4.77 -3.16 19.88
C LEU A 378 -3.35 -2.59 20.03
N ASN A 379 -2.35 -3.24 19.44
CA ASN A 379 -0.97 -2.74 19.49
C ASN A 379 -0.82 -1.42 18.72
N GLN A 380 -1.47 -1.28 17.57
CA GLN A 380 -1.47 -0.02 16.80
C GLN A 380 -2.13 1.13 17.57
N LEU A 381 -3.19 0.85 18.34
CA LEU A 381 -3.80 1.84 19.24
C LEU A 381 -2.80 2.29 20.32
N ARG A 382 -2.07 1.36 20.94
CA ARG A 382 -1.05 1.66 21.96
C ARG A 382 0.17 2.39 21.42
N PHE A 383 0.54 2.12 20.16
CA PHE A 383 1.73 2.66 19.50
C PHE A 383 1.38 3.30 18.15
N PRO A 384 0.68 4.45 18.13
CA PRO A 384 0.14 5.03 16.90
C PRO A 384 1.19 5.51 15.89
N ASN A 385 2.47 5.61 16.27
CA ASN A 385 3.55 5.97 15.35
C ASN A 385 4.09 4.78 14.52
N THR A 386 3.49 3.59 14.67
CA THR A 386 3.88 2.36 13.95
C THR A 386 3.26 2.28 12.55
N THR A 387 2.24 3.09 12.27
CA THR A 387 1.52 3.16 11.00
C THR A 387 1.79 4.49 10.29
N ASN A 388 1.54 4.52 8.97
CA ASN A 388 1.59 5.75 8.18
C ASN A 388 0.23 6.49 8.12
N GLU A 389 -0.84 5.89 8.64
CA GLU A 389 -2.16 6.50 8.73
C GLU A 389 -2.62 6.54 10.19
N ASP A 390 -3.61 7.39 10.48
CA ASP A 390 -4.27 7.38 11.77
C ASP A 390 -5.11 6.10 11.94
N VAL A 391 -4.94 5.46 13.09
CA VAL A 391 -5.69 4.25 13.46
C VAL A 391 -7.13 4.61 13.87
N LEU A 392 -7.32 5.77 14.50
CA LEU A 392 -8.63 6.28 14.93
C LEU A 392 -9.14 7.36 13.99
N PRO A 393 -10.48 7.47 13.81
CA PRO A 393 -11.55 6.68 14.42
C PRO A 393 -11.81 5.30 13.79
N THR A 394 -11.20 4.99 12.65
CA THR A 394 -11.48 3.81 11.81
C THR A 394 -11.45 2.48 12.58
N ALA A 395 -10.42 2.26 13.39
CA ALA A 395 -10.26 1.01 14.14
C ALA A 395 -11.42 0.75 15.10
N ALA A 396 -12.01 1.78 15.72
CA ALA A 396 -13.15 1.59 16.61
C ALA A 396 -14.38 1.05 15.85
N VAL A 397 -14.66 1.61 14.66
CA VAL A 397 -15.75 1.14 13.80
C VAL A 397 -15.50 -0.30 13.34
N TYR A 398 -14.26 -0.62 12.96
CA TYR A 398 -13.88 -1.97 12.53
C TYR A 398 -14.06 -2.97 13.67
N VAL A 399 -13.52 -2.69 14.86
CA VAL A 399 -13.56 -3.59 16.03
C VAL A 399 -14.98 -3.90 16.44
N GLU A 400 -15.88 -2.90 16.49
CA GLU A 400 -17.29 -3.14 16.82
C GLU A 400 -18.00 -3.94 15.73
N THR A 401 -17.75 -3.64 14.46
CA THR A 401 -18.39 -4.34 13.33
C THR A 401 -17.93 -5.79 13.25
N VAL A 402 -16.62 -6.04 13.33
CA VAL A 402 -16.05 -7.40 13.32
C VAL A 402 -16.58 -8.19 14.51
N ALA A 403 -16.74 -7.58 15.68
CA ALA A 403 -17.28 -8.27 16.84
C ALA A 403 -18.72 -8.78 16.62
N LYS A 404 -19.59 -7.98 15.99
CA LYS A 404 -20.94 -8.42 15.61
C LYS A 404 -20.88 -9.59 14.63
N LEU A 405 -20.07 -9.46 13.58
CA LEU A 405 -19.92 -10.49 12.54
C LEU A 405 -19.35 -11.80 13.09
N VAL A 406 -18.44 -11.74 14.07
CA VAL A 406 -17.88 -12.91 14.77
C VAL A 406 -18.98 -13.61 15.59
N LEU A 407 -19.79 -12.87 16.35
CA LEU A 407 -20.90 -13.45 17.12
C LEU A 407 -21.93 -14.12 16.20
N ASP A 408 -22.31 -13.47 15.10
CA ASP A 408 -23.30 -14.00 14.17
C ASP A 408 -22.83 -15.32 13.55
N ARG A 409 -21.55 -15.40 13.14
CA ARG A 409 -20.96 -16.65 12.60
C ARG A 409 -20.82 -17.74 13.66
N GLU A 410 -20.45 -17.38 14.89
CA GLU A 410 -20.39 -18.35 15.98
C GLU A 410 -21.78 -18.96 16.26
N GLN A 411 -22.82 -18.13 16.29
CA GLN A 411 -24.21 -18.58 16.48
C GLN A 411 -24.71 -19.48 15.35
N GLN A 412 -24.18 -19.30 14.14
CA GLN A 412 -24.46 -20.15 12.98
C GLN A 412 -23.67 -21.48 12.98
N GLY A 413 -22.78 -21.69 13.96
CA GLY A 413 -21.97 -22.90 14.07
C GLY A 413 -20.67 -22.89 13.26
N SER A 414 -20.29 -21.76 12.66
CA SER A 414 -19.08 -21.60 11.84
C SER A 414 -17.84 -21.19 12.67
N ALA A 415 -17.67 -21.75 13.87
CA ALA A 415 -16.56 -21.39 14.75
C ALA A 415 -15.18 -21.75 14.17
N GLU A 416 -15.09 -22.84 13.40
CA GLU A 416 -13.82 -23.28 12.78
C GLU A 416 -13.33 -22.31 11.71
N GLU A 417 -14.23 -21.66 10.97
CA GLU A 417 -13.89 -20.60 10.00
C GLU A 417 -13.25 -19.37 10.68
N LEU A 418 -13.52 -19.18 11.98
CA LEU A 418 -12.99 -18.09 12.80
C LEU A 418 -11.67 -18.45 13.49
N GLY A 419 -11.06 -19.60 13.15
CA GLY A 419 -9.88 -20.14 13.83
C GLY A 419 -10.21 -20.93 15.10
N GLY A 420 -11.48 -21.32 15.29
CA GLY A 420 -11.97 -22.12 16.41
C GLY A 420 -12.34 -21.31 17.65
N LYS A 421 -12.96 -21.97 18.63
CA LYS A 421 -13.47 -21.33 19.86
C LYS A 421 -12.41 -20.56 20.65
N THR A 422 -11.19 -21.10 20.73
CA THR A 422 -10.07 -20.45 21.43
C THR A 422 -9.71 -19.10 20.79
N ALA A 423 -9.77 -19.00 19.47
CA ALA A 423 -9.51 -17.74 18.75
C ALA A 423 -10.62 -16.72 19.04
N ILE A 424 -11.89 -17.15 19.04
CA ILE A 424 -13.04 -16.30 19.38
C ILE A 424 -12.93 -15.76 20.82
N GLU A 425 -12.62 -16.62 21.78
CA GLU A 425 -12.42 -16.21 23.18
C GLU A 425 -11.26 -15.21 23.33
N LYS A 426 -10.14 -15.45 22.63
CA LYS A 426 -9.00 -14.53 22.60
C LYS A 426 -9.39 -13.19 21.97
N PHE A 427 -10.13 -13.20 20.88
CA PHE A 427 -10.64 -12.00 20.22
C PHE A 427 -11.42 -11.12 21.19
N PHE A 428 -12.44 -11.66 21.87
CA PHE A 428 -13.26 -10.86 22.80
C PHE A 428 -12.49 -10.39 24.04
N ARG A 429 -11.50 -11.16 24.50
CA ARG A 429 -10.60 -10.71 25.56
C ARG A 429 -9.77 -9.50 25.10
N LEU A 430 -9.24 -9.52 23.89
CA LEU A 430 -8.46 -8.42 23.31
C LEU A 430 -9.34 -7.19 23.02
N LYS A 431 -10.56 -7.38 22.53
CA LYS A 431 -11.55 -6.29 22.36
C LYS A 431 -11.79 -5.52 23.66
N LYS A 432 -11.98 -6.23 24.78
CA LYS A 432 -12.14 -5.59 26.11
C LYS A 432 -10.92 -4.73 26.49
N GLN A 433 -9.71 -5.17 26.15
CA GLN A 433 -8.50 -4.36 26.38
C GLN A 433 -8.46 -3.14 25.45
N PHE A 434 -8.87 -3.30 24.19
CA PHE A 434 -8.98 -2.19 23.25
C PHE A 434 -9.95 -1.12 23.73
N GLU A 435 -11.13 -1.49 24.22
CA GLU A 435 -12.11 -0.55 24.80
C GLU A 435 -11.58 0.18 26.04
N GLN A 436 -10.75 -0.47 26.84
CA GLN A 436 -10.08 0.17 27.98
C GLN A 436 -9.04 1.19 27.51
N GLU A 437 -8.22 0.83 26.53
CA GLU A 437 -7.21 1.72 25.96
C GLU A 437 -7.86 2.90 25.23
N LEU A 438 -8.91 2.66 24.45
CA LEU A 438 -9.66 3.69 23.73
C LEU A 438 -10.22 4.74 24.70
N ARG A 439 -10.79 4.31 25.84
CA ARG A 439 -11.27 5.22 26.88
C ARG A 439 -10.15 6.08 27.46
N ARG A 440 -8.93 5.53 27.63
CA ARG A 440 -7.77 6.32 28.07
C ARG A 440 -7.42 7.40 27.04
N HIS A 441 -7.36 7.05 25.76
CA HIS A 441 -7.11 8.02 24.68
C HIS A 441 -8.16 9.15 24.67
N MET A 442 -9.44 8.82 24.84
CA MET A 442 -10.50 9.83 24.90
C MET A 442 -10.41 10.72 26.15
N SER A 443 -9.96 10.18 27.29
CA SER A 443 -9.78 10.97 28.52
C SER A 443 -8.55 11.88 28.52
N MET A 444 -7.58 11.64 27.64
CA MET A 444 -6.34 12.42 27.52
C MET A 444 -6.39 13.50 26.43
N THR A 445 -7.48 13.56 25.66
CA THR A 445 -7.70 14.58 24.62
C THR A 445 -8.66 15.64 25.19
N PRO A 446 -8.20 16.88 25.46
CA PRO A 446 -9.00 17.93 26.09
C PRO A 446 -10.26 18.33 25.30
#